data_AF-A0A968M9S4-F1
#
_entry.id   AF-A0A968M9S4-F1
#
_cell.length_a   1.000
_cell.length_b   1.000
_cell.length_c   1.000
_cell.angle_alpha   90.00
_cell.angle_beta   90.00
_cell.angle_gamma   90.00
#
_symmetry.space_group_name_H-M   'P 1'
#
loop_
_entity.id
_entity.type
_entity.pdbx_description
1 polymer ?
#
loop_
_entity_poly.entity_id
_entity_poly.type
_entity_poly.pdbx_seq_one_letter_code
_entity_poly.pdbx_strand_id
1 'polypeptide(L)'
;MENTTIYEQVGGEATFRRLVDIFYDRIADDPRLHAMFPEDLEPGKERQFLFLVQYFGGPTTYNEQRGHPRLRMRHAPFPIGQLERDAWLEHMLAAVDEIGIQEPIRTTMHEYFERVSQAMINQIQPSGMMPLQG
;
A
#
# COMPACT_ATOMS: atom_id res chain seq x y z
N MET A 1 -19.12 10.12 23.69
CA MET A 1 -17.77 10.36 23.15
C MET A 1 -17.83 9.87 21.72
N GLU A 2 -17.83 10.79 20.77
CA GLU A 2 -17.78 10.41 19.34
C GLU A 2 -16.42 9.75 19.10
N ASN A 3 -16.44 8.52 18.60
CA ASN A 3 -15.24 7.78 18.25
C ASN A 3 -14.86 8.23 16.84
N THR A 4 -14.10 9.33 16.75
CA THR A 4 -13.64 9.91 15.47
C THR A 4 -12.81 8.90 14.71
N THR A 5 -13.08 8.71 13.43
CA THR A 5 -12.35 7.75 12.58
C THR A 5 -10.89 8.16 12.39
N ILE A 6 -10.00 7.22 12.01
CA ILE A 6 -8.62 7.60 11.64
C ILE A 6 -8.65 8.59 10.49
N TYR A 7 -9.54 8.38 9.52
CA TYR A 7 -9.75 9.30 8.40
C TYR A 7 -9.95 10.74 8.86
N GLU A 8 -10.88 10.99 9.78
CA GLU A 8 -11.14 12.33 10.32
C GLU A 8 -9.97 12.85 11.17
N GLN A 9 -9.36 12.00 12.00
CA GLN A 9 -8.26 12.38 12.89
C GLN A 9 -7.01 12.86 12.14
N VAL A 10 -6.74 12.34 10.94
CA VAL A 10 -5.56 12.71 10.15
C VAL A 10 -5.82 13.81 9.14
N GLY A 11 -7.00 14.43 9.12
CA GLY A 11 -7.33 15.52 8.19
C GLY A 11 -8.00 15.08 6.88
N GLY A 12 -8.50 13.85 6.82
CA GLY A 12 -9.37 13.36 5.74
C GLY A 12 -8.66 13.17 4.40
N GLU A 13 -9.42 13.41 3.32
CA GLU A 13 -9.02 13.14 1.93
C GLU A 13 -7.64 13.72 1.57
N ALA A 14 -7.35 14.97 1.95
CA ALA A 14 -6.11 15.64 1.59
C ALA A 14 -4.87 14.87 2.06
N THR A 15 -4.93 14.28 3.26
CA THR A 15 -3.84 13.49 3.83
C THR A 15 -3.64 12.18 3.09
N PHE A 16 -4.72 11.50 2.71
CA PHE A 16 -4.63 10.24 1.96
C PHE A 16 -4.20 10.44 0.51
N ARG A 17 -4.60 11.54 -0.15
CA ARG A 17 -4.07 11.88 -1.47
C ARG A 17 -2.55 12.09 -1.39
N ARG A 18 -2.10 12.94 -0.46
CA ARG A 18 -0.68 13.20 -0.25
C ARG A 18 0.11 11.94 0.08
N LEU A 19 -0.43 11.06 0.94
CA LEU A 19 0.20 9.77 1.27
C LEU A 19 0.43 8.93 0.01
N VAL A 20 -0.61 8.80 -0.83
CA VAL A 20 -0.56 7.99 -2.05
C VAL A 20 0.36 8.63 -3.09
N ASP A 21 0.35 9.95 -3.24
CA ASP A 21 1.24 10.66 -4.16
C ASP A 21 2.71 10.41 -3.80
N ILE A 22 3.10 10.67 -2.55
CA ILE A 22 4.47 10.42 -2.05
C ILE A 22 4.85 8.95 -2.23
N PHE A 23 3.94 8.03 -1.90
CA PHE A 23 4.19 6.61 -2.06
C PHE A 23 4.46 6.24 -3.52
N TYR A 24 3.63 6.69 -4.47
CA TYR A 24 3.82 6.34 -5.89
C TYR A 24 4.98 7.08 -6.56
N ASP A 25 5.34 8.28 -6.11
CA ASP A 25 6.56 8.96 -6.56
C ASP A 25 7.79 8.10 -6.20
N ARG A 26 7.81 7.54 -4.97
CA ARG A 26 8.86 6.61 -4.54
C ARG A 26 8.87 5.29 -5.32
N ILE A 27 7.69 4.76 -5.68
CA ILE A 27 7.58 3.58 -6.56
C ILE A 27 8.14 3.86 -7.95
N ALA A 28 7.87 5.04 -8.51
CA ALA A 28 8.34 5.41 -9.84
C ALA A 28 9.88 5.44 -9.91
N ASP A 29 10.52 5.86 -8.82
CA ASP A 29 11.98 5.97 -8.71
C ASP A 29 12.69 4.66 -8.32
N ASP A 30 11.96 3.64 -7.85
CA ASP A 30 12.56 2.38 -7.38
C ASP A 30 12.63 1.32 -8.49
N PRO A 31 13.83 0.98 -9.01
CA PRO A 31 13.97 -0.04 -10.05
C PRO A 31 13.56 -1.45 -9.61
N ARG A 32 13.50 -1.74 -8.30
CA ARG A 32 13.01 -3.02 -7.75
C ARG A 32 11.51 -3.22 -8.03
N LEU A 33 10.76 -2.12 -8.05
CA LEU A 33 9.30 -2.14 -8.14
C LEU A 33 8.79 -1.63 -9.48
N HIS A 34 9.44 -0.63 -10.09
CA HIS A 34 8.98 0.03 -11.31
C HIS A 34 8.55 -0.96 -12.41
N ALA A 35 9.30 -2.04 -12.63
CA ALA A 35 8.98 -3.06 -13.64
C ALA A 35 7.69 -3.87 -13.37
N MET A 36 7.17 -3.85 -12.14
CA MET A 36 5.91 -4.50 -11.76
C MET A 36 4.68 -3.60 -11.95
N PHE A 37 4.89 -2.30 -12.17
CA PHE A 37 3.84 -1.32 -12.34
C PHE A 37 3.67 -0.94 -13.83
N PRO A 38 2.47 -0.54 -14.25
CA PRO A 38 2.28 0.06 -15.58
C PRO A 38 3.02 1.39 -15.70
N GLU A 39 3.30 1.82 -16.94
CA GLU A 39 3.87 3.16 -17.21
C GLU A 39 2.97 4.28 -16.67
N ASP A 40 1.65 4.16 -16.86
CA ASP A 40 0.67 5.06 -16.26
C ASP A 40 0.24 4.58 -14.88
N LEU A 41 0.75 5.27 -13.85
CA LEU A 41 0.50 4.96 -12.44
C LEU A 41 -0.82 5.54 -11.92
N GLU A 42 -1.43 6.51 -12.61
CA GLU A 42 -2.60 7.26 -12.10
C GLU A 42 -3.80 6.35 -11.78
N PRO A 43 -4.16 5.36 -12.61
CA PRO A 43 -5.24 4.43 -12.25
C PRO A 43 -4.91 3.58 -11.02
N GLY A 44 -3.63 3.31 -10.74
CA GLY A 44 -3.18 2.63 -9.53
C GLY A 44 -3.33 3.54 -8.31
N LYS A 45 -2.80 4.77 -8.40
CA LYS A 45 -2.90 5.81 -7.37
C LYS A 45 -4.33 6.00 -6.89
N GLU A 46 -5.25 6.28 -7.81
CA GLU A 46 -6.65 6.55 -7.46
C GLU A 46 -7.31 5.35 -6.75
N ARG A 47 -7.01 4.12 -7.19
CA ARG A 47 -7.56 2.91 -6.55
C ARG A 47 -7.01 2.71 -5.15
N GLN A 48 -5.73 2.98 -4.93
CA GLN A 48 -5.11 2.89 -3.60
C GLN A 48 -5.68 3.96 -2.68
N PHE A 49 -5.80 5.21 -3.16
CA PHE A 49 -6.40 6.31 -2.43
C PHE A 49 -7.82 5.98 -1.97
N LEU A 50 -8.71 5.60 -2.89
CA LEU A 50 -10.09 5.26 -2.56
C LEU A 50 -10.17 4.08 -1.57
N PHE A 51 -9.30 3.09 -1.73
CA PHE A 51 -9.22 1.95 -0.82
C PHE A 51 -8.84 2.38 0.61
N LEU A 52 -7.79 3.19 0.76
CA LEU A 52 -7.29 3.63 2.06
C LEU A 52 -8.29 4.55 2.77
N VAL A 53 -8.87 5.51 2.04
CA VAL A 53 -9.93 6.38 2.57
C VAL A 53 -11.06 5.55 3.14
N GLN A 54 -11.58 4.58 2.38
CA GLN A 54 -12.63 3.69 2.86
C GLN A 54 -12.18 2.84 4.05
N TYR A 55 -10.97 2.28 4.00
CA TYR A 55 -10.45 1.40 5.06
C TYR A 55 -10.33 2.13 6.41
N PHE A 56 -9.90 3.39 6.41
CA PHE A 56 -9.70 4.19 7.61
C PHE A 56 -10.94 4.97 8.07
N GLY A 57 -12.11 4.69 7.48
CA GLY A 57 -13.40 5.19 7.95
C GLY A 57 -13.97 6.38 7.18
N GLY A 58 -13.39 6.74 6.03
CA GLY A 58 -13.94 7.71 5.10
C GLY A 58 -15.03 7.13 4.17
N PRO A 59 -15.37 7.84 3.09
CA PRO A 59 -16.39 7.42 2.12
C PRO A 59 -16.20 6.01 1.53
N THR A 60 -17.32 5.36 1.19
CA THR A 60 -17.38 3.98 0.65
C THR A 60 -17.21 3.88 -0.87
N THR A 61 -16.65 4.92 -1.48
CA THR A 61 -16.55 5.07 -2.94
C THR A 61 -15.77 3.93 -3.61
N TYR A 62 -14.75 3.36 -2.94
CA TYR A 62 -14.05 2.19 -3.47
C TYR A 62 -15.02 1.02 -3.69
N ASN A 63 -15.83 0.66 -2.69
CA ASN A 63 -16.78 -0.44 -2.81
C ASN A 63 -17.89 -0.14 -3.82
N GLU A 64 -18.36 1.10 -3.88
CA GLU A 64 -19.38 1.53 -4.85
C GLU A 64 -18.90 1.33 -6.30
N GLN A 65 -17.63 1.62 -6.57
CA GLN A 65 -17.05 1.53 -7.92
C GLN A 65 -16.46 0.14 -8.23
N ARG A 66 -15.94 -0.56 -7.23
CA ARG A 66 -15.09 -1.76 -7.42
C ARG A 66 -15.64 -3.01 -6.72
N GLY A 67 -16.68 -2.88 -5.91
CA GLY A 67 -17.15 -3.94 -5.02
C GLY A 67 -16.10 -4.32 -3.96
N HIS A 68 -16.35 -5.45 -3.29
CA HIS A 68 -15.54 -5.93 -2.17
C HIS A 68 -14.02 -5.94 -2.50
N PRO A 69 -13.12 -5.49 -1.60
CA PRO A 69 -11.69 -5.35 -1.88
C PRO A 69 -10.99 -6.59 -2.40
N ARG A 70 -11.28 -7.76 -1.81
CA ARG A 70 -10.74 -9.09 -2.21
C ARG A 70 -9.23 -8.99 -2.56
N LEU A 71 -8.45 -8.33 -1.70
CA LEU A 71 -7.08 -7.87 -2.00
C LEU A 71 -6.20 -8.99 -2.53
N ARG A 72 -6.17 -10.15 -1.86
CA ARG A 72 -5.38 -11.32 -2.30
C ARG A 72 -5.73 -11.78 -3.71
N MET A 73 -7.02 -11.79 -4.08
CA MET A 73 -7.45 -12.14 -5.44
C MET A 73 -6.96 -11.11 -6.46
N ARG A 74 -7.02 -9.81 -6.13
CA ARG A 74 -6.55 -8.73 -7.01
C ARG A 74 -5.04 -8.69 -7.16
N HIS A 75 -4.30 -9.20 -6.18
CA HIS A 75 -2.84 -9.28 -6.19
C HIS A 75 -2.30 -10.61 -6.73
N ALA A 76 -3.13 -11.66 -6.82
CA ALA A 76 -2.73 -12.98 -7.31
C ALA A 76 -2.09 -13.01 -8.72
N PRO A 77 -2.47 -12.14 -9.68
CA PRO A 77 -1.82 -12.11 -10.99
C PRO A 77 -0.38 -11.58 -10.98
N PHE A 78 0.07 -10.92 -9.90
CA PHE A 78 1.41 -10.33 -9.82
C PHE A 78 2.32 -11.22 -8.98
N PRO A 79 3.57 -11.48 -9.41
CA PRO A 79 4.52 -12.27 -8.64
C PRO A 79 5.05 -11.45 -7.46
N ILE A 80 4.45 -11.61 -6.28
CA ILE A 80 4.85 -10.87 -5.07
C ILE A 80 5.55 -11.82 -4.12
N GLY A 81 6.88 -11.70 -4.03
CA GLY A 81 7.73 -12.38 -3.05
C GLY A 81 8.11 -11.45 -1.89
N GLN A 82 9.11 -11.90 -1.13
CA GLN A 82 9.59 -11.15 0.04
C GLN A 82 10.25 -9.82 -0.35
N LEU A 83 11.05 -9.82 -1.43
CA LEU A 83 11.76 -8.63 -1.89
C LEU A 83 10.80 -7.53 -2.34
N GLU A 84 9.77 -7.89 -3.12
CA GLU A 84 8.75 -6.97 -3.62
C GLU A 84 7.91 -6.42 -2.46
N ARG A 85 7.54 -7.28 -1.50
CA ARG A 85 6.82 -6.88 -0.30
C ARG A 85 7.63 -5.89 0.54
N ASP A 86 8.92 -6.17 0.76
CA ASP A 86 9.76 -5.35 1.63
C ASP A 86 10.05 -4.00 1.00
N ALA A 87 10.34 -3.94 -0.31
CA ALA A 87 10.47 -2.68 -1.03
C ALA A 87 9.16 -1.87 -1.00
N TRP A 88 8.01 -2.51 -1.22
CA TRP A 88 6.71 -1.83 -1.14
C TRP A 88 6.45 -1.26 0.26
N LEU A 89 6.72 -2.05 1.30
CA LEU A 89 6.50 -1.63 2.68
C LEU A 89 7.44 -0.48 3.06
N GLU A 90 8.73 -0.58 2.70
CA GLU A 90 9.73 0.46 2.93
C GLU A 90 9.22 1.84 2.45
N HIS A 91 8.72 1.91 1.21
CA HIS A 91 8.19 3.15 0.65
C HIS A 91 6.90 3.62 1.29
N MET A 92 5.99 2.70 1.62
CA MET A 92 4.72 3.05 2.28
C MET A 92 4.97 3.62 3.68
N LEU A 93 5.85 2.99 4.48
CA LEU A 93 6.19 3.47 5.81
C LEU A 93 6.93 4.82 5.75
N ALA A 94 7.86 4.99 4.80
CA ALA A 94 8.51 6.27 4.58
C ALA A 94 7.52 7.38 4.19
N ALA A 95 6.50 7.05 3.39
CA ALA A 95 5.44 8.00 3.03
C ALA A 95 4.56 8.37 4.23
N VAL A 96 4.22 7.42 5.12
CA VAL A 96 3.50 7.68 6.37
C VAL A 96 4.32 8.57 7.31
N ASP A 97 5.63 8.34 7.40
CA ASP A 97 6.54 9.17 8.19
C ASP A 97 6.61 10.61 7.65
N GLU A 98 6.69 10.76 6.33
CA GLU A 98 6.85 12.07 5.67
C GLU A 98 5.61 12.97 5.81
N ILE A 99 4.40 12.40 5.82
CA ILE A 99 3.18 13.19 6.03
C ILE A 99 3.01 13.67 7.48
N GLY A 100 3.82 13.17 8.43
CA GLY A 100 3.89 13.70 9.80
C GLY A 100 2.69 13.33 10.68
N ILE A 101 2.09 12.15 10.47
CA ILE A 101 1.03 11.63 11.33
C ILE A 101 1.57 11.43 12.76
N GLN A 102 0.79 11.85 13.75
CA GLN A 102 1.16 11.75 15.17
C GLN A 102 0.82 10.38 15.75
N GLU A 103 1.52 10.00 16.82
CA GLU A 103 1.16 8.82 17.62
C GLU A 103 -0.19 9.03 18.34
N PRO A 104 -0.99 7.97 18.56
CA PRO A 104 -0.73 6.56 18.25
C PRO A 104 -1.15 6.13 16.82
N ILE A 105 -1.67 7.06 16.00
CA ILE A 105 -2.21 6.73 14.68
C ILE A 105 -1.09 6.27 13.74
N ARG A 106 0.08 6.90 13.83
CA ARG A 106 1.26 6.51 13.06
C ARG A 106 1.58 5.02 13.26
N THR A 107 1.76 4.58 14.50
CA THR A 107 1.99 3.15 14.81
C THR A 107 0.86 2.27 14.28
N THR A 108 -0.41 2.69 14.45
CA THR A 108 -1.56 1.92 13.96
C THR A 108 -1.53 1.73 12.44
N MET A 109 -1.13 2.76 11.68
CA MET A 109 -1.00 2.67 10.22
C MET A 109 0.20 1.80 9.83
N HIS A 110 1.33 1.90 10.53
CA HIS A 110 2.50 1.05 10.28
C HIS A 110 2.15 -0.44 10.45
N GLU A 111 1.56 -0.81 11.59
CA GLU A 111 1.13 -2.18 11.87
C GLU A 111 0.12 -2.70 10.84
N TYR A 112 -0.79 -1.84 10.40
CA TYR A 112 -1.72 -2.17 9.33
C TYR A 112 -0.99 -2.51 8.03
N PHE A 113 -0.07 -1.64 7.58
CA PHE A 113 0.66 -1.82 6.33
C PHE A 113 1.60 -3.02 6.37
N GLU A 114 2.26 -3.27 7.50
CA GLU A 114 3.06 -4.47 7.73
C GLU A 114 2.23 -5.74 7.56
N ARG A 115 1.08 -5.82 8.22
CA ARG A 115 0.18 -6.97 8.18
C ARG A 115 -0.43 -7.19 6.80
N VAL A 116 -0.92 -6.13 6.15
CA VAL A 116 -1.61 -6.26 4.86
C VAL A 116 -0.63 -6.61 3.74
N SER A 117 0.58 -6.02 3.73
CA SER A 117 1.61 -6.33 2.75
C SER A 117 2.09 -7.78 2.87
N GLN A 118 2.27 -8.29 4.10
CA GLN A 118 2.61 -9.69 4.36
C GLN A 118 1.56 -10.65 3.78
N ALA A 119 0.27 -10.29 3.88
CA ALA A 119 -0.82 -11.11 3.36
C ALA A 119 -0.89 -11.15 1.83
N MET A 120 -0.20 -10.24 1.12
CA MET A 120 -0.19 -10.19 -0.34
C MET A 120 0.87 -11.09 -0.99
N ILE A 121 1.88 -11.55 -0.22
CA ILE A 121 2.89 -12.48 -0.72
C ILE A 121 2.23 -13.73 -1.30
N ASN A 122 2.58 -14.04 -2.54
CA ASN A 122 2.03 -15.16 -3.31
C ASN A 122 3.09 -15.97 -4.06
N GLN A 123 4.35 -15.52 -4.02
CA GLN A 123 5.52 -16.27 -4.47
C GLN A 123 6.32 -16.72 -3.25
N ILE A 124 6.56 -18.01 -3.14
CA ILE A 124 7.54 -18.55 -2.21
C ILE A 124 8.85 -18.65 -3.00
N GLN A 125 9.81 -17.77 -2.74
CA GLN A 125 11.17 -18.05 -3.21
C GLN A 125 11.64 -19.34 -2.50
N PRO A 126 12.07 -20.38 -3.22
CA PRO A 126 12.68 -21.53 -2.57
C PRO A 126 13.96 -21.05 -1.88
N SER A 127 14.07 -21.27 -0.57
CA SER A 127 15.31 -21.04 0.17
C SER A 127 16.44 -21.85 -0.48
N GLY A 128 17.37 -21.17 -1.15
CA GLY A 128 18.62 -21.73 -1.63
C GLY A 128 18.52 -22.49 -2.96
N MET A 129 18.64 -21.78 -4.07
CA MET A 129 19.25 -22.32 -5.28
C MET A 129 20.18 -21.24 -5.84
N MET A 130 21.47 -21.31 -5.53
CA MET A 130 22.44 -20.57 -6.33
C MET A 130 22.33 -21.09 -7.78
N PRO A 131 22.37 -20.22 -8.80
CA PRO A 131 22.39 -20.70 -10.17
C PRO A 131 23.62 -21.60 -10.34
N LEU A 132 23.39 -22.84 -10.75
CA LEU A 132 24.46 -23.71 -11.24
C LEU A 132 25.04 -23.02 -12.46
N GLN A 133 26.26 -22.52 -12.33
CA GLN A 133 27.07 -22.16 -13.49
C GLN A 133 27.30 -23.42 -14.30
N GLY A 134 26.84 -23.41 -15.55
CA GLY A 134 27.07 -24.44 -16.56
C GLY A 134 27.18 -23.79 -17.92
#